data_AF-A0A0X3VMM0-F1
#
_entry.id   AF-A0A0X3VMM0-F1
#
_cell.length_a   1.000
_cell.length_b   1.000
_cell.length_c   1.000
_cell.angle_alpha   90.00
_cell.angle_beta   90.00
_cell.angle_gamma   90.00
#
_symmetry.space_group_name_H-M   'P 1'
#
loop_
_entity.id
_entity.type
_entity.pdbx_description
1 polymer ?
#
loop_
_entity_poly.entity_id
_entity_poly.type
_entity_poly.pdbx_seq_one_letter_code
_entity_poly.pdbx_strand_id
1 'polypeptide(L)'
;MGEYAAVVWKTVIDGELVEVPATMDGIRAALPEKDRAAFDAEVRRTPAQDLHRVLARWALPAAAENEDEAIVARLRDGDFTGCVPQDGDARHPGAA
;
A
#
# COMPACT_ATOMS: atom_id res chain seq x y z
N MET A 1 28.38 -11.73 10.17
CA MET A 1 26.98 -11.63 9.71
C MET A 1 26.51 -10.29 10.23
N GLY A 2 26.68 -9.25 9.41
CA GLY A 2 26.54 -7.86 9.86
C GLY A 2 25.10 -7.60 10.26
N GLU A 3 24.93 -7.00 11.43
CA GLU A 3 23.69 -6.42 11.90
C GLU A 3 23.33 -5.30 10.92
N TYR A 4 22.61 -5.65 9.85
CA TYR A 4 21.94 -4.66 9.02
C TYR A 4 20.94 -4.00 9.96
N ALA A 5 21.20 -2.76 10.38
CA ALA A 5 20.13 -1.92 10.94
C ALA A 5 18.90 -2.15 10.06
N ALA A 6 17.76 -2.50 10.67
CA ALA A 6 16.59 -2.96 9.94
C ALA A 6 16.30 -1.97 8.80
N VAL A 7 16.57 -2.38 7.57
CA VAL A 7 16.36 -1.50 6.41
C VAL A 7 14.86 -1.38 6.27
N VAL A 8 14.37 -0.14 6.38
CA VAL A 8 12.94 0.18 6.37
C VAL A 8 12.62 1.17 5.27
N TRP A 9 11.42 1.06 4.71
CA TRP A 9 10.79 2.13 3.95
C TRP A 9 9.94 2.97 4.88
N LYS A 10 9.79 4.25 4.54
CA LYS A 10 8.90 5.18 5.26
C LYS A 10 7.74 5.53 4.36
N THR A 11 6.53 5.41 4.88
CA THR A 11 5.29 5.77 4.20
C THR A 11 4.34 6.45 5.18
N VAL A 12 3.29 7.07 4.67
CA VAL A 12 2.21 7.62 5.50
C VAL A 12 1.00 6.70 5.38
N ILE A 13 0.39 6.36 6.52
CA ILE A 13 -0.85 5.57 6.63
C ILE A 13 -1.74 6.28 7.65
N ASP A 14 -2.98 6.60 7.29
CA ASP A 14 -3.92 7.38 8.12
C ASP A 14 -3.33 8.69 8.67
N GLY A 15 -2.43 9.33 7.91
CA GLY A 15 -1.75 10.56 8.31
C GLY A 15 -0.55 10.36 9.25
N GLU A 16 -0.23 9.13 9.66
CA GLU A 16 0.92 8.80 10.49
C GLU A 16 2.11 8.30 9.67
N LEU A 17 3.32 8.74 10.02
CA LEU A 17 4.55 8.24 9.40
C LEU A 17 4.88 6.85 9.96
N VAL A 18 4.83 5.83 9.11
CA VAL A 18 5.06 4.43 9.45
C VAL A 18 6.32 3.91 8.78
N GLU A 19 7.10 3.10 9.52
CA GLU A 19 8.24 2.35 8.99
C GLU A 19 7.81 0.91 8.66
N VAL A 20 8.07 0.47 7.43
CA VAL A 20 7.74 -0.89 6.95
C VAL A 20 9.01 -1.65 6.54
N PRO A 21 9.05 -2.98 6.64
CA PRO A 21 10.23 -3.76 6.27
C PRO A 21 10.62 -3.55 4.80
N ALA A 22 11.91 -3.33 4.52
CA ALA A 22 12.43 -3.14 3.16
C ALA A 22 13.39 -4.26 2.71
N THR A 23 13.33 -5.42 3.37
CA THR A 23 14.02 -6.65 2.94
C THR A 23 13.00 -7.74 2.66
N MET A 24 13.29 -8.64 1.71
CA MET A 24 12.40 -9.76 1.40
C MET A 24 12.11 -10.62 2.64
N ASP A 25 13.14 -10.91 3.45
CA ASP A 25 13.00 -11.69 4.68
C ASP A 25 12.16 -10.95 5.73
N GLY A 26 12.36 -9.64 5.87
CA GLY A 26 11.59 -8.81 6.80
C GLY A 26 10.10 -8.72 6.41
N ILE A 27 9.82 -8.53 5.12
CA ILE A 27 8.47 -8.52 4.57
C ILE A 27 7.82 -9.89 4.82
N ARG A 28 8.48 -10.97 4.43
CA ARG A 28 7.97 -12.34 4.61
C ARG A 28 7.69 -12.70 6.08
N ALA A 29 8.53 -12.22 7.00
CA ALA A 29 8.35 -12.46 8.43
C ALA A 29 7.12 -11.72 8.99
N ALA A 30 6.84 -10.51 8.50
CA ALA A 30 5.68 -9.71 8.89
C ALA A 30 4.35 -10.24 8.33
N LEU A 31 4.39 -11.01 7.23
CA LEU A 31 3.19 -11.55 6.61
C LEU A 31 2.54 -12.68 7.44
N PRO A 32 1.19 -12.76 7.44
CA PRO A 32 0.46 -13.94 7.91
C PRO A 32 0.92 -15.20 7.19
N GLU A 33 0.92 -16.34 7.88
CA GLU A 33 1.46 -17.59 7.33
C GLU A 33 0.81 -18.00 6.00
N LYS A 34 -0.52 -17.79 5.88
CA LYS A 34 -1.30 -18.07 4.67
C LYS A 34 -0.81 -17.32 3.42
N ASP A 35 -0.18 -16.16 3.59
CA ASP A 35 0.19 -15.26 2.49
C ASP A 35 1.65 -15.42 2.07
N ARG A 36 2.50 -16.04 2.91
CA ARG A 36 3.94 -16.21 2.65
C ARG A 36 4.23 -16.97 1.36
N ALA A 37 3.45 -18.01 1.06
CA ALA A 37 3.62 -18.80 -0.16
C ALA A 37 3.27 -18.00 -1.43
N ALA A 38 2.25 -17.13 -1.34
CA ALA A 38 1.86 -16.25 -2.44
C ALA A 38 2.92 -15.18 -2.68
N PHE A 39 3.41 -14.55 -1.61
CA PHE A 39 4.56 -13.63 -1.65
C PHE A 39 5.78 -14.27 -2.33
N ASP A 40 6.20 -15.45 -1.85
CA ASP A 40 7.37 -16.16 -2.38
C ASP A 40 7.22 -16.48 -3.88
N ALA A 41 6.00 -16.80 -4.33
CA ALA A 41 5.73 -17.12 -5.73
C ALA A 41 5.74 -15.88 -6.64
N GLU A 42 5.16 -14.77 -6.18
CA GLU A 42 5.08 -13.53 -6.95
C GLU A 42 6.45 -12.86 -7.07
N VAL A 43 7.20 -12.76 -5.96
CA VAL A 43 8.56 -12.21 -5.95
C VAL A 43 9.46 -12.91 -6.96
N ARG A 44 9.39 -14.25 -7.04
CA ARG A 44 10.20 -15.05 -7.98
C ARG A 44 9.82 -14.86 -9.45
N ARG A 45 8.57 -14.49 -9.74
CA ARG A 45 8.06 -14.32 -11.10
C ARG A 45 8.10 -12.87 -11.58
N THR A 46 8.30 -11.93 -10.66
CA THR A 46 8.31 -10.50 -10.95
C THR A 46 9.59 -10.13 -11.71
N PRO A 47 9.50 -9.44 -12.86
CA PRO A 47 10.68 -8.89 -13.52
C PRO A 47 11.47 -7.98 -12.57
N ALA A 48 12.80 -8.05 -12.62
CA ALA A 48 13.66 -7.36 -11.63
C ALA A 48 13.39 -5.85 -11.56
N GLN A 49 13.07 -5.20 -12.69
CA GLN A 49 12.73 -3.78 -12.72
C GLN A 49 11.45 -3.43 -11.95
N ASP A 50 10.52 -4.36 -11.81
CA ASP A 50 9.21 -4.17 -11.16
C ASP A 50 9.20 -4.63 -9.69
N LEU A 51 10.27 -5.30 -9.26
CA LEU A 51 10.34 -5.98 -7.97
C LEU A 51 10.15 -5.05 -6.77
N HIS A 52 10.70 -3.84 -6.84
CA HIS A 52 10.55 -2.83 -5.80
C HIS A 52 9.06 -2.51 -5.50
N ARG A 53 8.23 -2.44 -6.54
CA ARG A 53 6.80 -2.15 -6.40
C ARG A 53 6.04 -3.31 -5.75
N VAL A 54 6.35 -4.54 -6.15
CA VAL A 54 5.74 -5.74 -5.57
C VAL A 54 6.12 -5.87 -4.09
N LEU A 55 7.40 -5.68 -3.76
CA LEU A 55 7.86 -5.71 -2.38
C LEU A 55 7.22 -4.61 -1.54
N ALA A 56 7.10 -3.39 -2.05
CA ALA A 56 6.42 -2.30 -1.33
C ALA A 56 4.96 -2.63 -1.02
N ARG A 57 4.22 -3.22 -1.97
CA ARG A 57 2.82 -3.62 -1.75
C ARG A 57 2.70 -4.66 -0.63
N TRP A 58 3.55 -5.69 -0.64
CA TRP A 58 3.54 -6.74 0.38
C TRP A 58 4.06 -6.26 1.75
N ALA A 59 4.82 -5.16 1.80
CA ALA A 59 5.33 -4.58 3.05
C ALA A 59 4.27 -3.78 3.81
N LEU A 60 3.17 -3.36 3.15
CA LEU A 60 2.14 -2.54 3.78
C LEU A 60 1.33 -3.34 4.80
N PRO A 61 1.04 -2.75 5.99
CA PRO A 61 0.15 -3.38 6.96
C PRO A 61 -1.31 -3.30 6.50
N ALA A 62 -2.18 -4.13 7.09
CA ALA A 62 -3.62 -4.12 6.81
C ALA A 62 -4.29 -2.76 7.03
N ALA A 63 -3.71 -1.89 7.87
CA ALA A 63 -4.19 -0.51 8.05
C ALA A 63 -4.19 0.28 6.73
N ALA A 64 -3.20 0.07 5.85
CA ALA A 64 -3.16 0.73 4.54
C ALA A 64 -4.31 0.27 3.63
N GLU A 65 -4.65 -1.03 3.65
CA GLU A 65 -5.81 -1.54 2.90
C GLU A 65 -7.12 -0.98 3.44
N ASN A 66 -7.27 -0.88 4.76
CA ASN A 66 -8.46 -0.31 5.40
C ASN A 66 -8.63 1.19 5.08
N GLU A 67 -7.54 1.95 5.03
CA GLU A 67 -7.53 3.36 4.63
C GLU A 67 -8.05 3.51 3.19
N ASP A 68 -7.51 2.72 2.26
CA ASP A 68 -7.95 2.71 0.86
C ASP A 68 -9.43 2.32 0.73
N GLU A 69 -9.89 1.29 1.46
CA GLU A 69 -11.28 0.87 1.47
C GLU A 69 -12.23 1.95 2.00
N ALA A 70 -11.84 2.68 3.06
CA ALA A 70 -12.62 3.78 3.61
C ALA A 70 -12.74 4.94 2.60
N ILE A 71 -11.65 5.28 1.91
CA ILE A 71 -11.65 6.28 0.85
C ILE A 71 -12.58 5.84 -0.29
N VAL A 72 -12.47 4.59 -0.76
CA VAL A 72 -13.31 4.06 -1.83
C VAL A 72 -14.79 4.02 -1.43
N ALA A 73 -15.11 3.65 -0.20
CA ALA A 73 -16.49 3.63 0.30
C ALA A 73 -17.11 5.04 0.29
N ARG A 74 -16.36 6.04 0.76
CA ARG A 74 -16.76 7.45 0.76
C ARG A 74 -17.01 7.98 -0.65
N LEU A 75 -16.12 7.67 -1.58
CA LEU A 75 -16.27 8.03 -3.00
C LEU A 75 -17.52 7.38 -3.63
N ARG A 76 -17.84 6.13 -3.27
CA ARG A 76 -19.05 5.44 -3.73
C ARG A 76 -20.33 6.07 -3.21
N ASP A 77 -20.29 6.66 -2.02
CA ASP A 77 -21.40 7.40 -1.41
C ASP A 77 -21.55 8.84 -1.97
N GLY A 78 -20.65 9.23 -2.88
CA GLY A 78 -20.66 10.55 -3.51
C GLY A 78 -19.98 11.65 -2.70
N ASP A 79 -19.29 11.30 -1.61
CA ASP A 79 -18.44 12.25 -0.90
C ASP A 79 -17.07 12.37 -1.59
N PHE A 80 -16.94 13.44 -2.37
CA PHE A 80 -15.71 13.81 -3.08
C PHE A 80 -14.89 14.87 -2.32
N THR A 81 -15.09 15.04 -1.00
CA THR A 81 -14.31 16.00 -0.21
C THR A 81 -12.81 15.72 -0.38
N GLY A 82 -12.03 16.77 -0.65
CA GLY A 82 -10.58 16.67 -0.90
C GLY A 82 -10.18 16.18 -2.29
N CYS A 83 -11.13 15.76 -3.14
CA CYS A 83 -10.84 15.44 -4.53
C CYS A 83 -10.70 16.70 -5.38
N VAL A 84 -9.83 16.65 -6.38
CA VAL A 84 -9.69 17.69 -7.39
C VAL A 84 -10.30 17.16 -8.70
N PRO A 85 -11.31 17.83 -9.29
CA PRO A 85 -11.85 17.44 -10.58
C PRO A 85 -10.76 17.40 -11.65
N GLN A 86 -10.67 16.29 -12.38
CA GLN A 86 -9.66 16.13 -13.42
C GLN A 86 -9.82 17.18 -14.54
N ASP A 87 -11.06 17.57 -14.83
CA ASP A 87 -11.39 18.46 -15.95
C ASP A 87 -11.32 19.96 -15.57
N GLY A 88 -10.99 20.28 -14.31
CA GLY A 88 -10.80 21.65 -13.84
C GLY A 88 -12.08 22.48 -13.64
N ASP A 89 -13.27 21.94 -13.92
CA ASP A 89 -14.54 22.59 -13.59
C ASP A 89 -15.01 22.17 -12.18
N ALA A 90 -15.25 23.16 -11.32
CA ALA A 90 -15.63 22.99 -9.92
C ALA A 90 -17.08 22.51 -9.72
N ARG A 91 -17.79 22.15 -10.78
CA ARG A 91 -19.21 21.77 -10.74
C ARG A 91 -19.40 20.34 -11.20
N HIS A 92 -19.25 19.39 -10.28
CA HIS A 92 -20.01 18.15 -10.39
C HIS A 92 -21.23 18.25 -9.46
N PRO A 93 -22.44 18.59 -9.98
CA PRO A 93 -23.65 18.31 -9.22
C PRO A 93 -23.73 16.79 -9.10
N GLY A 94 -23.70 16.29 -7.88
CA GLY A 94 -23.82 14.86 -7.60
C GLY A 94 -25.04 14.27 -8.33
N ALA A 95 -24.84 13.09 -8.92
CA ALA A 95 -25.91 12.36 -9.58
C ALA A 95 -27.05 12.09 -8.57
N ALA A 96 -28.26 12.47 -8.95
CA ALA A 96 -29.51 12.08 -8.31
C ALA A 96 -30.02 10.76 -8.90
#